data_AF-A0A7J9TEY0-F1
#
_entry.id   AF-A0A7J9TEY0-F1
#
_cell.length_a   1.000
_cell.length_b   1.000
_cell.length_c   1.000
_cell.angle_alpha   90.00
_cell.angle_beta   90.00
_cell.angle_gamma   90.00
#
_symmetry.space_group_name_H-M   'P 1'
#
loop_
_entity.id
_entity.type
_entity.pdbx_description
1 polymer ?
#
loop_
_entity_poly.entity_id
_entity_poly.type
_entity_poly.pdbx_seq_one_letter_code
_entity_poly.pdbx_strand_id
1 'polypeptide(L)'
;MEQLSGTGRVISMLTALLLLAALLLAIVSVVGLGPFVPSTLPESVPIDYTVWEDGSTDASGIEHVGGLLFTKYVIPFEVLALVLLAALLGSLYMAKKEEE
;
A
#
# COMPACT_ATOMS: atom_id res chain seq x y z
N MET A 1 17.41 -37.62 5.17
CA MET A 1 16.23 -37.16 5.94
C MET A 1 16.75 -36.68 7.28
N GLU A 2 17.11 -35.41 7.35
CA GLU A 2 17.70 -34.82 8.56
C GLU A 2 16.61 -34.77 9.63
N GLN A 3 16.67 -35.68 10.59
CA GLN A 3 15.79 -35.63 11.76
C GLN A 3 16.12 -34.35 12.51
N LEU A 4 15.25 -33.36 12.37
CA LEU A 4 15.27 -32.16 13.19
C LEU A 4 15.18 -32.61 14.66
N SER A 5 16.30 -32.45 15.37
CA SER A 5 16.41 -32.51 16.83
C SER A 5 15.16 -31.87 17.45
N GLY A 6 14.57 -32.49 18.47
CA GLY A 6 13.30 -32.06 19.06
C GLY A 6 13.24 -30.56 19.35
N THR A 7 14.38 -29.95 19.70
CA THR A 7 14.54 -28.50 19.90
C THR A 7 14.41 -27.67 18.61
N GLY A 8 14.92 -28.14 17.47
CA GLY A 8 14.80 -27.47 16.16
C GLY A 8 13.36 -27.44 15.63
N ARG A 9 12.59 -28.50 15.91
CA ARG A 9 11.14 -28.53 15.60
C ARG A 9 10.37 -27.50 16.42
N VAL A 10 10.71 -27.33 17.69
CA VAL A 10 10.08 -26.32 18.57
C VAL A 10 10.38 -24.90 18.09
N ILE A 11 11.62 -24.62 17.68
CA ILE A 11 12.00 -23.29 17.16
C ILE A 11 11.25 -22.98 15.85
N SER A 12 11.14 -23.94 14.94
CA SER A 12 10.35 -23.79 13.70
C SER A 12 8.86 -23.55 13.98
N MET A 13 8.30 -24.21 15.00
CA MET A 13 6.91 -23.98 15.39
C MET A 13 6.68 -22.59 16.01
N LEU A 14 7.63 -22.11 16.84
CA LEU A 14 7.54 -20.78 17.45
C LEU A 14 7.65 -19.67 16.39
N THR A 15 8.57 -19.80 15.44
CA THR A 15 8.73 -18.85 14.34
C THR A 15 7.49 -18.82 13.44
N ALA A 16 6.92 -19.99 13.11
CA ALA A 16 5.67 -20.06 12.34
C ALA A 16 4.49 -19.41 13.08
N LEU A 17 4.38 -19.62 14.40
CA LEU A 17 3.35 -19.01 15.24
C LEU A 17 3.48 -17.47 15.27
N LEU A 18 4.72 -16.97 15.37
CA LEU A 18 5.00 -15.53 15.39
C LEU A 18 4.64 -14.87 14.05
N LEU A 19 4.98 -15.52 12.93
CA LEU A 19 4.60 -15.06 11.59
C LEU A 19 3.08 -15.09 11.38
N LEU A 20 2.40 -16.13 11.87
CA LEU A 20 0.94 -16.20 11.80
C LEU A 20 0.27 -15.08 12.62
N ALA A 21 0.78 -14.80 13.82
CA ALA A 21 0.28 -13.70 14.65
C ALA A 21 0.51 -12.32 13.98
N ALA A 22 1.67 -12.09 13.38
CA ALA A 22 1.97 -10.87 12.64
C ALA A 22 1.06 -10.71 11.41
N LEU A 23 0.78 -11.80 10.68
CA LEU A 23 -0.15 -11.79 9.55
C LEU A 23 -1.57 -11.44 9.99
N LEU A 24 -2.05 -12.03 11.08
CA LEU A 24 -3.38 -11.73 11.62
C LEU A 24 -3.48 -10.27 12.08
N LEU A 25 -2.43 -9.73 12.72
CA LEU A 25 -2.37 -8.32 13.11
C LEU A 25 -2.46 -7.40 11.89
N ALA A 26 -1.73 -7.70 10.82
CA ALA A 26 -1.76 -6.92 9.59
C ALA A 26 -3.16 -6.93 8.94
N ILE A 27 -3.84 -8.08 8.93
CA ILE A 27 -5.21 -8.21 8.42
C ILE A 27 -6.19 -7.38 9.27
N VAL A 28 -6.10 -7.48 10.60
CA VAL A 28 -6.95 -6.70 11.52
C VAL A 28 -6.69 -5.19 11.38
N SER A 29 -5.44 -4.77 11.13
CA SER A 29 -5.11 -3.38 10.85
C SER A 29 -5.74 -2.85 9.57
N VAL A 30 -5.93 -3.70 8.55
CA VAL A 30 -6.56 -3.32 7.28
C VAL A 30 -8.09 -3.33 7.38
N VAL A 31 -8.66 -4.32 8.07
CA VAL A 31 -10.12 -4.48 8.22
C VAL A 31 -10.69 -3.57 9.33
N GLY A 32 -9.85 -3.06 10.23
CA GLY A 32 -10.26 -2.29 11.40
C GLY A 32 -10.86 -3.17 12.50
N LEU A 33 -10.83 -2.69 13.74
CA LEU A 33 -11.38 -3.40 14.91
C LEU A 33 -12.93 -3.39 14.99
N GLY A 34 -13.61 -3.18 13.85
CA GLY A 34 -15.06 -2.93 13.76
C GLY A 34 -15.96 -3.79 14.68
N PRO A 35 -15.82 -5.13 14.73
CA PRO A 35 -16.68 -5.97 15.56
C PRO A 35 -16.31 -6.01 17.06
N PHE A 36 -15.18 -5.45 17.48
CA PHE A 36 -14.70 -5.46 18.87
C PHE A 36 -14.64 -4.07 19.53
N VAL A 37 -14.97 -3.00 18.80
CA VAL A 37 -15.12 -1.68 19.43
C VAL A 37 -16.50 -1.59 20.06
N PRO A 38 -16.63 -1.25 21.36
CA PRO A 38 -17.93 -0.96 21.97
C PRO A 38 -18.67 0.08 21.14
N SER A 39 -19.98 -0.12 20.93
CA SER A 39 -20.88 0.69 20.11
C SER A 39 -21.13 2.12 20.63
N THR A 40 -20.23 2.64 21.47
CA THR A 40 -20.15 4.03 21.89
C THR A 40 -19.32 4.88 20.92
N LEU A 41 -18.87 4.32 19.79
CA LEU A 41 -18.29 5.11 18.71
C LEU A 41 -19.36 5.92 17.99
N PRO A 42 -19.04 7.14 17.52
CA PRO A 42 -19.97 7.95 16.74
C PRO A 42 -20.48 7.14 15.54
N GLU A 43 -21.78 7.24 15.29
CA GLU A 43 -22.45 6.68 14.14
C GLU A 43 -21.61 6.90 12.87
N SER A 44 -21.30 5.82 12.16
CA SER A 44 -20.51 5.90 10.93
C SER A 44 -21.30 6.70 9.91
N VAL A 45 -20.97 7.98 9.75
CA VAL A 45 -21.53 8.82 8.70
C VAL A 45 -21.19 8.14 7.37
N PRO A 46 -22.19 7.79 6.55
CA PRO A 46 -21.92 7.20 5.24
C PRO A 46 -21.07 8.18 4.44
N ILE A 47 -19.88 7.74 4.03
CA ILE A 47 -18.99 8.54 3.19
C ILE A 47 -19.57 8.52 1.77
N ASP A 48 -20.08 9.67 1.35
CA ASP A 48 -20.48 9.90 -0.03
C ASP A 48 -19.23 10.12 -0.88
N TYR A 49 -18.79 9.08 -1.59
CA TYR A 49 -17.62 9.12 -2.48
C TYR A 49 -17.85 9.98 -3.73
N THR A 50 -19.04 10.56 -3.90
CA THR A 50 -19.35 11.48 -5.00
C THR A 50 -19.15 12.95 -4.61
N VAL A 51 -18.90 13.23 -3.33
CA VAL A 51 -18.73 14.59 -2.80
C VAL A 51 -17.40 14.71 -2.07
N TRP A 52 -16.51 15.57 -2.57
CA TRP A 52 -15.20 15.80 -1.97
C TRP A 52 -15.27 16.83 -0.84
N GLU A 53 -14.19 16.94 -0.07
CA GLU A 53 -14.09 17.85 1.09
C GLU A 53 -14.24 19.33 0.70
N ASP A 54 -13.96 19.68 -0.56
CA ASP A 54 -14.16 21.02 -1.13
C ASP A 54 -15.58 21.27 -1.68
N GLY A 55 -16.48 20.29 -1.55
CA GLY A 55 -17.86 20.35 -2.05
C GLY A 55 -17.99 20.11 -3.55
N SER A 56 -16.91 19.75 -4.24
CA SER A 56 -16.98 19.33 -5.64
C SER A 56 -17.64 17.97 -5.78
N THR A 57 -18.40 17.79 -6.86
CA THR A 57 -19.10 16.54 -7.16
C THR A 57 -18.43 15.85 -8.36
N ASP A 58 -17.24 15.28 -8.15
CA ASP A 58 -16.54 14.47 -9.16
C ASP A 58 -16.59 12.99 -8.75
N ALA A 59 -17.55 12.26 -9.33
CA ALA A 59 -17.68 10.82 -9.06
C ALA A 59 -16.48 9.99 -9.55
N SER A 60 -15.68 10.50 -10.49
CA SER A 60 -14.50 9.80 -11.01
C SER A 60 -13.24 10.09 -10.18
N GLY A 61 -13.19 11.22 -9.49
CA GLY A 61 -12.03 11.70 -8.73
C GLY A 61 -10.81 12.11 -9.58
N ILE A 62 -10.92 12.09 -10.91
CA ILE A 62 -9.81 12.44 -11.81
C ILE A 62 -9.49 13.93 -11.71
N GLU A 63 -10.52 14.78 -11.63
CA GLU A 63 -10.32 16.23 -11.52
C GLU A 63 -9.68 16.56 -10.19
N HIS A 64 -10.20 15.98 -9.11
CA HIS A 64 -9.69 16.20 -7.76
C HIS A 64 -8.22 15.73 -7.60
N VAL A 65 -7.91 14.51 -8.06
CA VAL A 65 -6.54 13.98 -8.04
C VAL A 65 -5.62 14.80 -8.93
N GLY A 66 -6.06 15.16 -10.14
CA GLY A 66 -5.30 16.02 -11.06
C GLY A 66 -4.99 17.37 -10.43
N GLY A 67 -5.97 18.01 -9.79
CA GLY A 67 -5.81 19.26 -9.06
C GLY A 67 -4.76 19.14 -7.97
N LEU A 68 -4.82 18.09 -7.14
CA LEU A 68 -3.83 17.85 -6.09
C LEU A 68 -2.41 17.60 -6.63
N LEU A 69 -2.28 16.80 -7.70
CA LEU A 69 -0.99 16.47 -8.31
C LEU A 69 -0.28 17.69 -8.90
N PHE A 70 -1.01 18.55 -9.60
CA PHE A 70 -0.43 19.72 -10.28
C PHE A 70 -0.34 20.98 -9.41
N THR A 71 -0.88 20.97 -8.19
CA THR A 71 -0.81 22.12 -7.28
C THR A 71 -0.03 21.78 -6.01
N LYS A 72 -0.63 21.02 -5.10
CA LYS A 72 -0.08 20.72 -3.77
C LYS A 72 1.10 19.75 -3.83
N TYR A 73 1.04 18.80 -4.76
CA TYR A 73 2.01 17.70 -4.87
C TYR A 73 2.88 17.79 -6.14
N VAL A 74 3.08 18.99 -6.67
CA VAL A 74 3.88 19.20 -7.89
C VAL A 74 5.33 18.68 -7.74
N ILE A 75 5.98 18.98 -6.61
CA ILE A 75 7.37 18.55 -6.35
C ILE A 75 7.49 17.02 -6.28
N PRO A 76 6.70 16.28 -5.48
CA PRO A 76 6.78 14.82 -5.49
C PRO A 76 6.37 14.21 -6.85
N PHE A 77 5.44 14.83 -7.59
CA PHE A 77 5.10 14.40 -8.95
C PHE A 77 6.28 14.57 -9.92
N GLU A 78 7.06 15.65 -9.83
CA GLU A 78 8.27 15.85 -10.64
C GLU A 78 9.35 14.82 -10.34
N VAL A 79 9.58 14.49 -9.06
CA VAL A 79 10.51 13.43 -8.69
C VAL A 79 10.07 12.09 -9.29
N LEU A 80 8.78 11.78 -9.24
CA LEU A 80 8.24 10.57 -9.88
C LEU A 80 8.47 10.59 -11.40
N ALA A 81 8.27 11.74 -12.06
CA ALA A 81 8.53 11.87 -13.49
C ALA A 81 10.00 11.62 -13.84
N LEU A 82 10.95 12.10 -13.04
CA LEU A 82 12.38 11.82 -13.21
C LEU A 82 12.70 10.33 -13.00
N VAL A 83 12.06 9.68 -12.02
CA VAL A 83 12.22 8.23 -11.80
C VAL A 83 11.71 7.43 -13.00
N LEU A 84 10.54 7.80 -13.54
CA LEU A 84 9.98 7.17 -14.74
C LEU A 84 10.85 7.41 -15.96
N LEU A 85 11.41 8.62 -16.11
CA LEU A 85 12.37 8.93 -17.17
C LEU A 85 13.64 8.08 -17.05
N ALA A 86 14.22 7.98 -15.84
CA ALA A 86 15.39 7.15 -15.59
C ALA A 86 15.13 5.67 -15.89
N ALA A 87 13.94 5.15 -15.56
CA ALA A 87 13.54 3.79 -15.89
C ALA A 87 13.43 3.57 -17.41
N LEU A 88 12.89 4.54 -18.14
CA LEU A 88 12.81 4.49 -19.60
C LEU A 88 14.21 4.53 -20.23
N LEU A 89 15.08 5.42 -19.77
CA LEU A 89 16.48 5.48 -20.23
C LEU A 89 17.25 4.20 -19.91
N GLY A 90 17.06 3.65 -18.70
CA GLY A 90 17.68 2.40 -18.28
C GLY A 90 17.23 1.21 -19.14
N SER A 91 15.93 1.10 -19.41
CA SER A 91 15.41 0.04 -20.29
C SER A 91 15.89 0.18 -21.73
N LEU A 92 15.96 1.41 -22.25
CA LEU A 92 16.53 1.70 -23.58
C LEU A 92 18.01 1.33 -23.65
N TYR A 93 18.79 1.67 -22.62
CA TYR A 93 20.21 1.30 -22.54
C TYR A 93 20.39 -0.21 -22.55
N MET A 94 19.62 -0.95 -21.75
CA MET A 94 19.66 -2.41 -21.70
C MET A 94 19.22 -3.07 -23.02
N ALA A 95 18.28 -2.44 -23.73
CA ALA A 95 17.82 -2.94 -25.03
C ALA A 95 18.84 -2.69 -26.15
N LYS A 96 19.81 -1.79 -25.94
CA LYS A 96 20.85 -1.50 -26.92
C LYS A 96 21.83 -2.68 -26.95
N LYS A 97 21.88 -3.39 -28.09
CA LYS A 97 22.91 -4.42 -28.32
C LYS A 97 24.26 -3.72 -28.51
N GLU A 98 25.30 -4.23 -27.85
CA GLU A 98 26.67 -3.85 -28.18
C GLU A 98 26.96 -4.39 -29.59
N GLU A 99 27.02 -3.49 -30.57
CA GLU A 99 27.72 -3.78 -31.82
C GLU A 99 29.22 -3.73 -31.49
N GLU A 100 29.93 -4.83 -31.73
CA GLU A 100 31.41 -4.88 -31.68
C GLU A 100 32.03 -3.79 -32.58
#